data_AF-A0A7J5XUZ7-F1
#
_entry.id   AF-A0A7J5XUZ7-F1
#
_cell.length_a   1.000
_cell.length_b   1.000
_cell.length_c   1.000
_cell.angle_alpha   90.00
_cell.angle_beta   90.00
_cell.angle_gamma   90.00
#
_symmetry.space_group_name_H-M   'P 1'
#
loop_
_entity.id
_entity.type
_entity.pdbx_description
1 polymer ?
#
loop_
_entity_poly.entity_id
_entity_poly.type
_entity_poly.pdbx_seq_one_letter_code
_entity_poly.pdbx_strand_id
1 'polypeptide(L)'
;MKQEMYQKLSANSALTQAHETRLKEAEERIDEAETVNMAMSDALIKSMKEQHSMQQQTNKVITSTSQLIKQLSDIISSSSRQDRLHLTRLKTELSESVQRYGDLQKKIAERSRALLPPAQRDKKSPQTQSTEQIEEVSLFGEAVGSDGGAQAFLSEISEEDVEVLHQREEALLQIEYEKEGLSQSLDANI
;
A
#
# COMPACT_ATOMS: atom_id res chain seq x y z
N MET A 1 55.72 -2.11 -39.06
CA MET A 1 55.62 -1.56 -37.69
C MET A 1 54.92 -0.20 -37.64
N LYS A 2 55.45 0.89 -38.22
CA LYS A 2 54.81 2.23 -38.18
C LYS A 2 53.38 2.26 -38.78
N GLN A 3 53.18 1.65 -39.95
CA GLN A 3 51.88 1.59 -40.62
C GLN A 3 50.81 0.84 -39.80
N GLU A 4 51.20 -0.30 -39.22
CA GLU A 4 50.34 -1.11 -38.36
C GLU A 4 49.91 -0.34 -37.10
N MET A 5 50.82 0.46 -36.54
CA MET A 5 50.55 1.29 -35.38
C MET A 5 49.53 2.39 -35.69
N TYR A 6 49.62 3.05 -36.87
CA TYR A 6 48.61 4.02 -37.31
C TYR A 6 47.24 3.38 -37.55
N GLN A 7 47.20 2.19 -38.14
CA GLN A 7 45.94 1.46 -38.33
C GLN A 7 45.28 1.12 -36.99
N LYS A 8 46.06 0.64 -36.01
CA LYS A 8 45.57 0.38 -34.65
C LYS A 8 45.07 1.66 -33.97
N LEU A 9 45.78 2.77 -34.12
CA LEU A 9 45.36 4.05 -33.53
C LEU A 9 44.05 4.56 -34.15
N SER A 10 43.91 4.45 -35.47
CA SER A 10 42.67 4.81 -36.18
C SER A 10 41.50 3.91 -35.76
N ALA A 11 41.72 2.59 -35.64
CA ALA A 11 40.72 1.65 -35.16
C ALA A 11 40.30 1.94 -33.71
N ASN A 12 41.25 2.24 -32.83
CA ASN A 12 40.96 2.61 -31.45
C ASN A 12 40.18 3.92 -31.37
N SER A 13 40.53 4.92 -32.18
CA SER A 13 39.78 6.17 -32.24
C SER A 13 38.32 5.95 -32.69
N ALA A 14 38.10 5.09 -33.69
CA ALA A 14 36.75 4.73 -34.13
C ALA A 14 35.97 3.96 -33.05
N LEU A 15 36.64 3.05 -32.31
CA LEU A 15 36.04 2.34 -31.19
C LEU A 15 35.66 3.30 -30.05
N THR A 16 36.53 4.26 -29.69
CA THR A 16 36.22 5.27 -28.69
C THR A 16 34.98 6.07 -29.07
N GLN A 17 34.89 6.53 -30.33
CA GLN A 17 33.71 7.22 -30.83
C GLN A 17 32.44 6.35 -30.75
N ALA A 18 32.53 5.07 -31.11
CA ALA A 18 31.40 4.15 -31.02
C ALA A 18 30.96 3.91 -29.57
N HIS A 19 31.89 3.86 -28.62
CA HIS A 19 31.56 3.77 -27.20
C HIS A 19 30.90 5.05 -26.68
N GLU A 20 31.37 6.22 -27.09
CA GLU A 20 30.78 7.50 -26.74
C GLU A 20 29.33 7.61 -27.24
N THR A 21 29.06 7.20 -28.50
CA THR A 21 27.68 7.15 -29.02
C THR A 21 26.80 6.21 -28.21
N ARG A 22 27.31 5.01 -27.87
CA ARG A 22 26.55 4.05 -27.05
C ARG A 22 26.28 4.56 -25.63
N LEU A 23 27.19 5.35 -25.05
CA LEU A 23 26.96 5.95 -23.74
C LEU A 23 25.85 7.00 -23.81
N LYS A 24 25.84 7.86 -24.83
CA LYS A 24 24.76 8.83 -25.06
C LYS A 24 23.40 8.16 -25.25
N GLU A 25 23.35 7.09 -26.05
CA GLU A 25 22.12 6.28 -26.21
C GLU A 25 21.70 5.60 -24.89
N ALA A 26 22.64 5.22 -24.04
CA ALA A 26 22.33 4.60 -22.75
C ALA A 26 21.78 5.63 -21.74
N GLU A 27 22.31 6.85 -21.73
CA GLU A 27 21.79 7.96 -20.92
C GLU A 27 20.35 8.31 -21.32
N GLU A 28 20.07 8.45 -22.62
CA GLU A 28 18.71 8.69 -23.12
C GLU A 28 17.73 7.59 -22.68
N ARG A 29 18.17 6.31 -22.72
CA ARG A 29 17.36 5.19 -22.21
C ARG A 29 17.13 5.24 -20.71
N ILE A 30 18.07 5.79 -19.94
CA ILE A 30 17.91 5.97 -18.49
C ILE A 30 16.83 7.03 -18.24
N ASP A 31 16.89 8.18 -18.91
CA ASP A 31 15.90 9.26 -18.78
C ASP A 31 14.49 8.79 -19.17
N GLU A 32 14.38 8.00 -20.25
CA GLU A 32 13.13 7.36 -20.65
C GLU A 32 12.60 6.40 -19.57
N ALA A 33 13.48 5.57 -19.00
CA ALA A 33 13.11 4.63 -17.95
C ALA A 33 12.68 5.34 -16.66
N GLU A 34 13.32 6.44 -16.29
CA GLU A 34 12.95 7.28 -15.14
C GLU A 34 11.56 7.90 -15.34
N THR A 35 11.30 8.42 -16.55
CA THR A 35 9.97 8.96 -16.91
C THR A 35 8.88 7.90 -16.78
N VAL A 36 9.12 6.68 -17.27
CA VAL A 36 8.18 5.56 -17.17
C VAL A 36 7.99 5.14 -15.71
N ASN A 37 9.05 5.08 -14.91
CA ASN A 37 8.97 4.74 -13.49
C ASN A 37 8.15 5.77 -12.70
N MET A 38 8.35 7.07 -12.97
CA MET A 38 7.58 8.14 -12.34
C MET A 38 6.09 8.04 -12.71
N ALA A 39 5.77 7.87 -14.00
CA ALA A 39 4.39 7.69 -14.45
C ALA A 39 3.73 6.43 -13.85
N MET A 40 4.48 5.34 -13.68
CA MET A 40 4.00 4.12 -13.02
C MET A 40 3.75 4.35 -11.52
N SER A 41 4.63 5.09 -10.84
CA SER A 41 4.45 5.48 -9.44
C SER A 41 3.19 6.32 -9.25
N ASP A 42 2.98 7.34 -10.09
CA ASP A 42 1.80 8.20 -10.06
C ASP A 42 0.50 7.41 -10.30
N ALA A 43 0.51 6.50 -11.28
CA ALA A 43 -0.62 5.64 -11.56
C ALA A 43 -0.95 4.72 -10.37
N LEU A 44 0.06 4.19 -9.69
CA LEU A 44 -0.09 3.37 -8.49
C LEU A 44 -0.72 4.18 -7.34
N ILE A 45 -0.17 5.36 -7.05
CA ILE A 45 -0.68 6.26 -6.01
C ILE A 45 -2.14 6.64 -6.29
N LYS A 46 -2.46 7.01 -7.53
CA LYS A 46 -3.82 7.35 -7.94
C LYS A 46 -4.78 6.18 -7.71
N SER A 47 -4.40 4.98 -8.13
CA SER A 47 -5.22 3.78 -7.93
C SER A 47 -5.46 3.49 -6.45
N MET A 48 -4.43 3.63 -5.60
CA MET A 48 -4.57 3.45 -4.15
C MET A 48 -5.54 4.46 -3.53
N LYS A 49 -5.49 5.73 -3.95
CA LYS A 49 -6.44 6.76 -3.50
C LYS A 49 -7.88 6.44 -3.91
N GLU A 50 -8.08 6.01 -5.16
CA GLU A 50 -9.40 5.59 -5.66
C GLU A 50 -9.94 4.39 -4.88
N GLN A 51 -9.10 3.38 -4.60
CA GLN A 51 -9.47 2.23 -3.79
C GLN A 51 -9.90 2.64 -2.38
N HIS A 52 -9.16 3.53 -1.72
CA HIS A 52 -9.49 4.02 -0.38
C HIS A 52 -10.83 4.78 -0.38
N SER A 53 -11.04 5.68 -1.35
CA SER A 53 -12.29 6.42 -1.51
C SER A 53 -13.50 5.48 -1.68
N MET A 54 -13.35 4.45 -2.52
CA MET A 54 -14.41 3.45 -2.74
C MET A 54 -14.68 2.63 -1.47
N GLN A 55 -13.64 2.24 -0.71
CA GLN A 55 -13.82 1.54 0.56
C GLN A 55 -14.61 2.38 1.58
N GLN A 56 -14.28 3.67 1.73
CA GLN A 56 -15.02 4.56 2.61
C GLN A 56 -16.49 4.66 2.19
N GLN A 57 -16.75 4.78 0.89
CA GLN A 57 -18.12 4.84 0.37
C GLN A 57 -18.88 3.53 0.64
N THR A 58 -18.26 2.37 0.43
CA THR A 58 -18.87 1.07 0.74
C THR A 58 -19.16 0.93 2.23
N ASN A 59 -18.26 1.37 3.11
CA ASN A 59 -18.47 1.34 4.57
C ASN A 59 -19.67 2.21 4.98
N LYS A 60 -19.84 3.39 4.37
CA LYS A 60 -21.02 4.26 4.59
C LYS A 60 -22.31 3.56 4.18
N VAL A 61 -22.33 2.90 3.02
CA VAL A 61 -23.49 2.14 2.55
C VAL A 61 -23.81 0.99 3.53
N ILE A 62 -22.82 0.19 3.93
CA ILE A 62 -23.01 -0.91 4.90
C ILE A 62 -23.58 -0.38 6.22
N THR A 63 -23.05 0.73 6.73
CA THR A 63 -23.52 1.36 7.97
C THR A 63 -24.97 1.80 7.85
N SER A 64 -25.30 2.52 6.76
CA SER A 64 -26.67 3.00 6.50
C SER A 64 -27.65 1.84 6.32
N THR A 65 -27.29 0.80 5.57
CA THR A 65 -28.13 -0.40 5.39
C THR A 65 -28.32 -1.15 6.71
N SER A 66 -27.29 -1.28 7.54
CA SER A 66 -27.39 -1.91 8.87
C SER A 66 -28.35 -1.14 9.79
N GLN A 67 -28.30 0.19 9.76
CA GLN A 67 -29.23 1.05 10.50
C GLN A 67 -30.67 0.87 10.00
N LEU A 68 -30.89 0.83 8.68
CA LEU A 68 -32.21 0.59 8.10
C LEU A 68 -32.76 -0.79 8.46
N ILE A 69 -31.93 -1.85 8.45
CA ILE A 69 -32.33 -3.19 8.90
C ILE A 69 -32.71 -3.19 10.37
N LYS A 70 -31.98 -2.45 11.23
CA LYS A 70 -32.31 -2.30 12.65
C LYS A 70 -33.67 -1.60 12.82
N GLN A 71 -33.86 -0.45 12.18
CA GLN A 71 -35.12 0.29 12.21
C GLN A 71 -36.30 -0.57 11.71
N LEU A 72 -36.11 -1.28 10.60
CA LEU A 72 -37.12 -2.19 10.07
C LEU A 72 -37.42 -3.33 11.06
N SER A 73 -36.40 -3.87 11.72
CA SER A 73 -36.55 -4.90 12.76
C SER A 73 -37.41 -4.44 13.93
N ASP A 74 -37.27 -3.18 14.34
CA ASP A 74 -38.06 -2.61 15.43
C ASP A 74 -39.53 -2.44 15.01
N ILE A 75 -39.77 -1.93 13.80
CA ILE A 75 -41.11 -1.71 13.24
C ILE A 75 -41.88 -3.03 13.09
N ILE A 76 -41.23 -4.09 12.59
CA ILE A 76 -41.93 -5.34 12.24
C ILE A 76 -41.88 -6.41 13.34
N SER A 77 -41.40 -6.05 14.53
CA SER A 77 -41.21 -6.97 15.67
C SER A 77 -42.49 -7.72 16.06
N SER A 78 -43.67 -7.11 15.87
CA SER A 78 -45.00 -7.70 16.10
C SER A 78 -45.81 -7.92 14.81
N SER A 79 -45.21 -7.76 13.63
CA SER A 79 -45.87 -7.90 12.33
C SER A 79 -46.02 -9.36 11.88
N SER A 80 -46.48 -9.56 10.65
CA SER A 80 -46.79 -10.87 10.10
C SER A 80 -45.56 -11.79 10.03
N ARG A 81 -45.81 -13.10 9.97
CA ARG A 81 -44.74 -14.09 9.71
C ARG A 81 -44.02 -13.82 8.38
N GLN A 82 -44.72 -13.28 7.38
CA GLN A 82 -44.16 -12.97 6.08
C GLN A 82 -43.13 -11.83 6.17
N ASP A 83 -43.44 -10.76 6.89
CA ASP A 83 -42.53 -9.62 7.07
C ASP A 83 -41.25 -10.05 7.80
N ARG A 84 -41.41 -10.86 8.85
CA ARG A 84 -40.27 -11.42 9.60
C ARG A 84 -39.38 -12.32 8.74
N LEU A 85 -39.97 -13.15 7.87
CA LEU A 85 -39.21 -13.97 6.92
C LEU A 85 -38.47 -13.10 5.90
N HIS A 86 -39.09 -12.03 5.40
CA HIS A 86 -38.43 -11.11 4.48
C HIS A 86 -37.25 -10.39 5.14
N LEU A 87 -37.41 -9.89 6.37
CA LEU A 87 -36.32 -9.29 7.13
C LEU A 87 -35.17 -10.27 7.41
N THR A 88 -35.49 -11.54 7.67
CA THR A 88 -34.47 -12.58 7.86
C THR A 88 -33.62 -12.73 6.60
N ARG A 89 -34.25 -12.77 5.41
CA ARG A 89 -33.52 -12.83 4.13
C ARG A 89 -32.62 -11.60 3.93
N LEU A 90 -33.13 -10.40 4.18
CA LEU A 90 -32.34 -9.16 4.06
C LEU A 90 -31.14 -9.15 5.02
N LYS A 91 -31.30 -9.64 6.25
CA LYS A 91 -30.20 -9.78 7.23
C LYS A 91 -29.14 -10.76 6.72
N THR A 92 -29.56 -11.90 6.18
CA THR A 92 -28.64 -12.89 5.59
C THR A 92 -27.90 -12.31 4.39
N GLU A 93 -28.62 -11.69 3.44
CA GLU A 93 -28.03 -11.08 2.25
C GLU A 93 -27.01 -9.99 2.60
N LEU A 94 -27.33 -9.13 3.58
CA LEU A 94 -26.38 -8.12 4.07
C LEU A 94 -25.15 -8.78 4.69
N SER A 95 -25.34 -9.78 5.55
CA SER A 95 -24.23 -10.48 6.22
C SER A 95 -23.30 -11.15 5.21
N GLU A 96 -23.85 -11.82 4.20
CA GLU A 96 -23.06 -12.42 3.12
C GLU A 96 -22.33 -11.36 2.28
N SER A 97 -22.97 -10.22 2.01
CA SER A 97 -22.35 -9.11 1.29
C SER A 97 -21.17 -8.50 2.06
N VAL A 98 -21.35 -8.27 3.37
CA VAL A 98 -20.32 -7.76 4.27
C VAL A 98 -19.16 -8.75 4.37
N GLN A 99 -19.44 -10.06 4.47
CA GLN A 99 -18.40 -11.08 4.50
C GLN A 99 -17.57 -11.08 3.21
N ARG A 100 -18.23 -11.10 2.03
CA ARG A 100 -17.54 -11.03 0.73
C ARG A 100 -16.70 -9.77 0.60
N TYR A 101 -17.21 -8.64 1.08
CA TYR A 101 -16.48 -7.37 1.09
C TYR A 101 -15.24 -7.43 2.00
N GLY A 102 -15.35 -7.98 3.20
CA GLY A 102 -14.21 -8.17 4.10
C GLY A 102 -13.12 -9.07 3.50
N ASP A 103 -13.50 -10.14 2.81
CA ASP A 103 -12.54 -11.00 2.11
C ASP A 103 -11.87 -10.29 0.92
N LEU A 104 -12.59 -9.40 0.23
CA LEU A 104 -12.02 -8.54 -0.80
C LEU A 104 -11.05 -7.51 -0.21
N GLN A 105 -11.37 -6.88 0.93
CA GLN A 105 -10.47 -5.96 1.62
C GLN A 105 -9.15 -6.63 2.00
N LYS A 106 -9.18 -7.88 2.49
CA LYS A 106 -7.96 -8.65 2.78
C LYS A 106 -7.09 -8.85 1.53
N LYS A 107 -7.71 -9.26 0.41
CA LYS A 107 -7.00 -9.44 -0.87
C LYS A 107 -6.39 -8.12 -1.37
N ILE A 108 -7.11 -7.01 -1.21
CA ILE A 108 -6.59 -5.68 -1.54
C ILE A 108 -5.39 -5.35 -0.66
N ALA A 109 -5.49 -5.53 0.66
CA ALA A 109 -4.39 -5.23 1.59
C ALA A 109 -3.14 -6.09 1.33
N GLU A 110 -3.31 -7.37 1.01
CA GLU A 110 -2.21 -8.25 0.61
C GLU A 110 -1.53 -7.78 -0.69
N ARG A 111 -2.33 -7.41 -1.69
CA ARG A 111 -1.81 -6.90 -2.96
C ARG A 111 -1.10 -5.57 -2.78
N SER A 112 -1.68 -4.64 -2.00
CA SER A 112 -1.04 -3.37 -1.67
C SER A 112 0.30 -3.59 -0.95
N ARG A 113 0.35 -4.49 0.03
CA ARG A 113 1.61 -4.87 0.71
C ARG A 113 2.65 -5.49 -0.23
N ALA A 114 2.23 -6.28 -1.22
CA ALA A 114 3.15 -6.87 -2.20
C ALA A 114 3.69 -5.87 -3.22
N LEU A 115 2.95 -4.78 -3.48
CA LEU A 115 3.34 -3.71 -4.41
C LEU A 115 4.22 -2.65 -3.76
N LEU A 116 4.18 -2.54 -2.43
CA LEU A 116 5.13 -1.72 -1.68
C LEU A 116 6.49 -2.43 -1.65
N PRO A 117 7.61 -1.74 -1.92
CA PRO A 117 8.95 -2.29 -1.68
C PRO A 117 9.03 -2.79 -0.23
N PRO A 118 9.79 -3.86 0.07
CA PRO A 118 9.99 -4.29 1.45
C PRO A 118 10.67 -3.14 2.21
N ALA A 119 9.86 -2.33 2.90
CA ALA A 119 10.35 -1.38 3.87
C ALA A 119 11.28 -2.13 4.81
N GLN A 120 12.48 -1.58 5.00
CA GLN A 120 13.56 -2.16 5.79
C GLN A 120 12.99 -2.83 7.05
N ARG A 121 12.95 -4.17 7.06
CA ARG A 121 12.47 -5.00 8.18
C ARG A 121 13.47 -5.05 9.33
N ASP A 122 14.15 -3.94 9.59
CA ASP A 122 15.15 -3.83 10.64
C ASP A 122 15.04 -2.45 11.28
N LYS A 123 14.08 -2.25 12.20
CA LYS A 123 14.28 -1.60 13.53
C LYS A 123 13.18 -2.02 14.51
N LYS A 124 13.55 -2.92 15.43
CA LYS A 124 13.05 -3.12 16.80
C LYS A 124 11.53 -3.12 17.03
N SER A 125 10.97 -4.33 17.12
CA SER A 125 9.87 -4.61 18.05
C SER A 125 10.46 -4.85 19.45
N PRO A 126 10.07 -4.10 20.49
CA PRO A 126 10.26 -4.55 21.86
C PRO A 126 9.15 -5.54 22.17
N GLN A 127 9.55 -6.80 22.23
CA GLN A 127 8.90 -7.84 23.00
C GLN A 127 8.58 -7.33 24.42
N THR A 128 7.31 -7.03 24.71
CA THR A 128 6.80 -7.00 26.08
C THR A 128 6.19 -8.34 26.39
N GLN A 129 6.99 -9.14 27.09
CA GLN A 129 6.51 -10.20 27.97
C GLN A 129 5.54 -9.58 28.98
N SER A 130 4.35 -10.17 29.11
CA SER A 130 3.62 -10.18 30.37
C SER A 130 3.23 -11.61 30.67
N THR A 131 4.07 -12.17 31.53
CA THR A 131 4.00 -13.44 32.25
C THR A 131 2.64 -13.71 32.89
N GLU A 132 2.12 -14.90 32.59
CA GLU A 132 1.56 -15.90 33.50
C GLU A 132 0.97 -15.51 34.88
N GLN A 133 -0.19 -16.16 35.13
CA GLN A 133 -0.74 -16.66 36.40
C GLN A 133 -1.55 -15.69 37.28
N ILE A 134 -2.86 -15.98 37.40
CA ILE A 134 -3.50 -16.45 38.64
C ILE A 134 -4.66 -17.38 38.22
N GLU A 135 -4.52 -18.65 38.56
CA GLU A 135 -5.58 -19.66 38.61
C GLU A 135 -6.08 -19.72 40.06
N GLU A 136 -7.36 -19.45 40.35
CA GLU A 136 -8.17 -20.21 41.33
C GLU A 136 -9.65 -19.76 41.37
N VAL A 137 -10.51 -20.65 40.88
CA VAL A 137 -11.82 -21.09 41.42
C VAL A 137 -12.80 -20.06 42.05
N SER A 138 -13.99 -19.97 41.45
CA SER A 138 -15.35 -20.21 42.03
C SER A 138 -16.36 -19.23 41.39
N LEU A 139 -17.21 -19.67 40.46
CA LEU A 139 -18.55 -20.24 40.70
C LEU A 139 -19.67 -19.18 40.62
N PHE A 140 -20.65 -19.47 39.75
CA PHE A 140 -22.01 -18.90 39.63
C PHE A 140 -22.26 -17.72 38.67
N GLY A 141 -23.23 -17.91 37.76
CA GLY A 141 -24.12 -16.83 37.30
C GLY A 141 -24.20 -16.55 35.80
N GLU A 142 -25.01 -17.35 35.11
CA GLU A 142 -25.81 -17.02 33.93
C GLU A 142 -26.16 -15.52 33.73
N ALA A 143 -25.85 -14.94 32.56
CA ALA A 143 -26.73 -14.09 31.74
C ALA A 143 -26.00 -13.37 30.58
N VAL A 144 -26.51 -13.61 29.37
CA VAL A 144 -26.81 -12.63 28.30
C VAL A 144 -25.71 -11.62 27.90
N GLY A 145 -25.25 -11.81 26.65
CA GLY A 145 -25.10 -10.73 25.66
C GLY A 145 -24.02 -9.69 25.92
N SER A 146 -22.88 -9.84 25.26
CA SER A 146 -21.97 -8.72 25.03
C SER A 146 -21.46 -8.72 23.59
N ASP A 147 -22.09 -7.82 22.85
CA ASP A 147 -21.59 -7.11 21.67
C ASP A 147 -20.08 -6.81 21.79
N GLY A 148 -19.27 -7.45 20.94
CA GLY A 148 -17.81 -7.28 20.99
C GLY A 148 -17.04 -7.79 19.79
N GLY A 149 -17.72 -8.10 18.67
CA GLY A 149 -17.10 -8.76 17.52
C GLY A 149 -16.69 -7.84 16.36
N ALA A 150 -17.02 -6.56 16.40
CA ALA A 150 -16.89 -5.67 15.24
C ALA A 150 -15.86 -4.53 15.40
N GLN A 151 -15.05 -4.53 16.46
CA GLN A 151 -14.15 -3.41 16.75
C GLN A 151 -12.67 -3.65 16.37
N ALA A 152 -12.35 -4.60 15.50
CA ALA A 152 -10.93 -4.93 15.22
C ALA A 152 -10.56 -5.16 13.73
N PHE A 153 -11.40 -4.79 12.76
CA PHE A 153 -11.20 -5.22 11.36
C PHE A 153 -10.84 -4.13 10.33
N LEU A 154 -10.56 -2.90 10.76
CA LEU A 154 -10.09 -1.85 9.86
C LEU A 154 -8.68 -1.43 10.26
N SER A 155 -7.67 -2.18 9.83
CA SER A 155 -6.31 -1.64 9.80
C SER A 155 -6.27 -0.55 8.73
N GLU A 156 -6.46 0.68 9.20
CA GLU A 156 -6.27 1.93 8.49
C GLU A 156 -4.80 2.03 8.06
N ILE A 157 -4.54 2.47 6.82
CA ILE A 157 -3.21 2.96 6.45
C ILE A 157 -3.03 4.23 7.30
N SER A 158 -2.02 4.22 8.15
CA SER A 158 -1.79 5.28 9.12
C SER A 158 -1.37 6.57 8.40
N GLU A 159 -1.70 7.73 8.97
CA GLU A 159 -1.11 9.02 8.57
C GLU A 159 0.43 8.93 8.57
N GLU A 160 0.99 8.16 9.51
CA GLU A 160 2.42 7.82 9.60
C GLU A 160 2.95 7.11 8.34
N ASP A 161 2.16 6.22 7.73
CA ASP A 161 2.55 5.53 6.49
C ASP A 161 2.66 6.51 5.31
N VAL A 162 1.91 7.61 5.35
CA VAL A 162 1.96 8.70 4.35
C VAL A 162 3.15 9.63 4.61
N GLU A 163 3.42 9.97 5.88
CA GLU A 163 4.60 10.78 6.24
C GLU A 163 5.92 10.06 5.91
N VAL A 164 5.98 8.73 6.10
CA VAL A 164 7.18 7.94 5.74
C VAL A 164 7.46 8.00 4.24
N LEU A 165 6.42 8.06 3.40
CA LEU A 165 6.58 8.24 1.95
C LEU A 165 7.09 9.64 1.61
N HIS A 166 6.58 10.67 2.26
CA HIS A 166 7.04 12.06 2.07
C HIS A 166 8.50 12.24 2.50
N GLN A 167 8.90 11.68 3.65
CA GLN A 167 10.30 11.72 4.11
C GLN A 167 11.26 11.03 3.15
N ARG A 168 10.81 9.95 2.50
CA ARG A 168 11.60 9.26 1.47
C ARG A 168 11.76 10.09 0.21
N GLU A 169 10.73 10.84 -0.19
CA GLU A 169 10.79 11.74 -1.33
C GLU A 169 11.81 12.87 -1.10
N GLU A 170 11.82 13.49 0.07
CA GLU A 170 12.82 14.51 0.43
C GLU A 170 14.26 13.96 0.47
N ALA A 171 14.45 12.73 0.95
CA ALA A 171 15.77 12.10 0.97
C ALA A 171 16.32 11.83 -0.44
N LEU A 172 15.47 11.54 -1.42
CA LEU A 172 15.87 11.36 -2.82
C LEU A 172 16.30 12.68 -3.45
N LEU A 173 15.55 13.76 -3.22
CA LEU A 173 15.92 15.11 -3.66
C LEU A 173 17.27 15.55 -3.08
N GLN A 174 17.57 15.18 -1.83
CA GLN A 174 18.85 15.51 -1.20
C GLN A 174 20.03 14.78 -1.86
N ILE A 175 19.85 13.52 -2.28
CA ILE A 175 20.87 12.73 -2.99
C ILE A 175 21.11 13.31 -4.40
N GLU A 176 20.04 13.74 -5.07
CA GLU A 176 20.10 14.38 -6.37
C GLU A 176 20.92 15.68 -6.33
N TYR A 177 20.71 16.49 -5.29
CA TYR A 177 21.48 17.71 -5.03
C TYR A 177 22.97 17.42 -4.75
N GLU A 178 23.30 16.38 -3.99
CA GLU A 178 24.70 15.95 -3.77
C GLU A 178 25.39 15.48 -5.06
N LYS A 179 24.66 14.76 -5.93
CA LYS A 179 25.17 14.32 -7.24
C LYS A 179 25.57 15.54 -8.10
N GLU A 180 24.72 16.57 -8.14
CA GLU A 180 24.96 17.79 -8.91
C GLU A 180 26.14 18.61 -8.35
N GLY A 181 26.33 18.64 -7.03
CA GLY A 181 27.48 19.29 -6.40
C GLY A 181 28.82 18.62 -6.71
N LEU A 182 28.85 17.28 -6.82
CA LEU A 182 30.06 16.52 -7.18
C LEU A 182 30.47 16.73 -8.65
N SER A 183 29.51 16.96 -9.55
CA SER A 183 29.78 17.27 -10.96
C SER A 183 30.52 18.60 -11.12
N GLN A 184 30.12 19.63 -10.36
CA GLN A 184 30.78 20.95 -10.39
C GLN A 184 32.22 20.93 -9.84
N SER A 185 32.53 20.00 -8.93
CA SER A 185 33.88 19.84 -8.37
C SER A 185 34.87 19.18 -9.34
N LEU A 186 34.38 18.39 -10.31
CA LEU A 186 35.25 17.66 -11.25
C LEU A 186 35.71 18.58 -12.39
N ASP A 187 34.87 19.53 -12.80
CA ASP A 187 35.17 20.51 -13.85
C ASP A 187 36.22 21.56 -13.43
N ALA A 188 36.54 21.66 -12.13
CA ALA A 188 37.52 22.60 -11.61
C ALA A 188 38.98 22.09 -11.64
N ASN A 189 39.22 20.84 -12.05
CA ASN A 189 40.53 20.17 -11.91
C ASN A 189 41.11 19.60 -13.22
N ILE A 190 40.61 20.06 -14.37
CA ILE A 190 41.13 19.80 -15.73
C ILE A 190 41.48 21.14 -16.37
#